data_AF-A0A507DH50-F1
#
_entry.id   AF-A0A507DH50-F1
#
_cell.length_a   1.000
_cell.length_b   1.000
_cell.length_c   1.000
_cell.angle_alpha   90.00
_cell.angle_beta   90.00
_cell.angle_gamma   90.00
#
_symmetry.space_group_name_H-M   'P 1'
#
loop_
_entity.id
_entity.type
_entity.pdbx_description
1 polymer ?
#
loop_
_entity_poly.entity_id
_entity_poly.type
_entity_poly.pdbx_seq_one_letter_code
_entity_poly.pdbx_strand_id
1 'polypeptide(L)'
;MAQPLITFAFTAQDAIHHSQLEKAANSLKTSSDQIEVLSSIHAATSSTPLSFTSPGVHPPSTLVLNLFSNVARKPSQTAYGCAMGRKRFQKQVKKPLHYLGNRVHRIVEAYCKRGWQVHINGSKNLTEKALKLPISRGSLLMANIGKHSNTSQVFLVLLNDAERIRKNMQGKHVVLGHVYGMGVGDDLLDPVAKESVGVFKRLDTINDGTELLIKHCGVLRE
;
A
#
# COMPACT_ATOMS: atom_id res chain seq x y z
N MET A 1 25.30 -4.02 -0.06
CA MET A 1 24.35 -3.77 -1.17
C MET A 1 23.06 -3.30 -0.54
N ALA A 2 22.55 -2.13 -0.93
CA ALA A 2 21.27 -1.62 -0.43
C ALA A 2 20.12 -2.55 -0.86
N GLN A 3 19.08 -2.64 -0.03
CA GLN A 3 17.86 -3.38 -0.36
C GLN A 3 16.90 -2.44 -1.12
N PRO A 4 16.23 -2.92 -2.18
CA PRO A 4 15.40 -2.06 -3.01
C PRO A 4 14.15 -1.63 -2.26
N LEU A 5 13.82 -0.34 -2.37
CA LEU A 5 12.60 0.25 -1.82
C LEU A 5 11.54 0.37 -2.93
N ILE A 6 10.37 -0.23 -2.72
CA ILE A 6 9.21 -0.07 -3.62
C ILE A 6 8.19 0.88 -2.99
N THR A 7 7.48 1.65 -3.83
CA THR A 7 6.47 2.61 -3.40
C THR A 7 5.09 2.19 -3.89
N PHE A 8 4.08 2.43 -3.05
CA PHE A 8 2.66 2.30 -3.37
C PHE A 8 1.92 3.55 -2.90
N ALA A 9 1.42 4.36 -3.82
CA ALA A 9 0.47 5.43 -3.51
C ALA A 9 -0.95 4.89 -3.60
N PHE A 10 -1.66 4.93 -2.48
CA PHE A 10 -3.05 4.49 -2.40
C PHE A 10 -4.00 5.68 -2.48
N THR A 11 -5.20 5.45 -3.02
CA THR A 11 -6.36 6.29 -2.74
C THR A 11 -7.44 5.43 -2.11
N ALA A 12 -8.00 5.90 -1.00
CA ALA A 12 -9.28 5.39 -0.52
C ALA A 12 -10.35 5.91 -1.49
N GLN A 13 -10.97 4.99 -2.20
CA GLN A 13 -12.06 5.35 -3.09
C GLN A 13 -13.34 5.25 -2.27
N ASP A 14 -13.82 6.39 -1.77
CA ASP A 14 -15.22 6.46 -1.35
C ASP A 14 -16.05 6.16 -2.59
N ALA A 15 -16.92 5.16 -2.49
CA ALA A 15 -17.56 4.46 -3.61
C ALA A 15 -18.40 5.33 -4.56
N ILE A 16 -18.42 6.67 -4.44
CA ILE A 16 -19.32 7.53 -5.19
C ILE A 16 -18.67 8.78 -5.83
N HIS A 17 -17.53 9.33 -5.39
CA HIS A 17 -17.27 10.76 -5.69
C HIS A 17 -16.01 11.19 -6.48
N HIS A 18 -15.12 10.29 -6.88
CA HIS A 18 -13.81 10.75 -7.41
C HIS A 18 -13.83 11.31 -8.85
N SER A 19 -14.75 10.87 -9.72
CA SER A 19 -14.81 11.39 -11.11
C SER A 19 -15.48 12.77 -11.22
N GLN A 20 -16.35 13.10 -10.26
CA GLN A 20 -17.04 14.38 -10.19
C GLN A 20 -16.14 15.47 -9.58
N LEU A 21 -15.29 15.10 -8.61
CA LEU A 21 -14.40 16.04 -7.91
C LEU A 21 -13.22 16.52 -8.80
N GLU A 22 -12.60 15.65 -9.59
CA GLU A 22 -11.49 16.06 -10.48
C GLU A 22 -11.94 16.95 -11.64
N LYS A 23 -13.16 16.73 -12.16
CA LYS A 23 -13.76 17.62 -13.17
C LYS A 23 -14.19 18.97 -12.57
N ALA A 24 -14.63 19.00 -11.31
CA ALA A 24 -15.02 20.24 -10.63
C ALA A 24 -13.79 21.09 -10.22
N ALA A 25 -12.73 20.46 -9.70
CA ALA A 25 -11.56 21.15 -9.18
C ALA A 25 -10.72 21.86 -10.26
N ASN A 26 -10.65 21.30 -11.48
CA ASN A 26 -9.94 21.94 -12.60
C ASN A 26 -10.74 23.05 -13.30
N SER A 27 -12.02 23.22 -12.96
CA SER A 27 -12.91 24.18 -13.62
C SER A 27 -13.21 25.45 -12.79
N LEU A 28 -12.87 25.48 -11.49
CA LEU A 28 -13.16 26.61 -10.62
C LEU A 28 -11.88 27.26 -10.09
N LYS A 29 -11.40 28.29 -10.78
CA LYS A 29 -10.70 29.38 -10.10
C LYS A 29 -11.78 30.34 -9.61
N THR A 30 -12.18 30.23 -8.35
CA THR A 30 -13.14 31.15 -7.73
C THR A 30 -12.48 32.52 -7.56
N SER A 31 -13.18 33.59 -7.97
CA SER A 31 -12.72 34.97 -7.75
C SER A 31 -12.88 35.37 -6.28
N SER A 32 -12.20 36.45 -5.86
CA SER A 32 -12.34 37.05 -4.52
C SER A 32 -13.80 37.30 -4.14
N ASP A 33 -14.58 37.79 -5.10
CA ASP A 33 -15.95 38.24 -4.88
C ASP A 33 -16.89 37.04 -4.64
N GLN A 34 -16.60 35.90 -5.28
CA GLN A 34 -17.34 34.66 -5.06
C GLN A 34 -17.07 34.06 -3.67
N ILE A 35 -15.84 34.17 -3.18
CA ILE A 35 -15.46 33.70 -1.84
C ILE A 35 -16.19 34.52 -0.77
N GLU A 36 -16.28 35.83 -0.94
CA GLU A 36 -16.94 36.73 0.01
C GLU A 36 -18.44 36.45 0.11
N VAL A 37 -19.12 36.30 -1.04
CA VAL A 37 -20.54 35.94 -1.09
C VAL A 37 -20.78 34.58 -0.43
N LEU A 38 -20.01 33.54 -0.77
CA LEU A 38 -20.17 32.21 -0.18
C LEU A 38 -19.89 32.21 1.33
N SER A 39 -18.89 32.97 1.78
CA SER A 39 -18.58 33.12 3.20
C SER A 39 -19.73 33.75 3.96
N SER A 40 -20.36 34.78 3.39
CA SER A 40 -21.51 35.46 4.01
C SER A 40 -22.75 34.56 4.14
N ILE A 41 -23.05 33.75 3.11
CA ILE A 41 -24.18 32.82 3.11
C ILE A 41 -23.95 31.72 4.14
N HIS A 42 -22.73 31.20 4.21
CA HIS A 42 -22.40 30.12 5.15
C HIS A 42 -22.37 30.59 6.59
N ALA A 43 -21.86 31.79 6.88
CA ALA A 43 -21.93 32.39 8.21
C ALA A 43 -23.38 32.55 8.71
N ALA A 44 -24.34 32.72 7.79
CA ALA A 44 -25.76 32.79 8.10
C ALA A 44 -26.43 31.42 8.32
N THR A 45 -25.78 30.31 7.90
CA THR A 45 -26.41 28.97 7.86
C THR A 45 -25.66 27.91 8.68
N SER A 46 -24.41 28.13 9.05
CA SER A 46 -23.58 27.18 9.80
C SER A 46 -22.48 27.88 10.60
N SER A 47 -22.11 27.30 11.75
CA SER A 47 -20.99 27.77 12.57
C SER A 47 -19.65 27.12 12.19
N THR A 48 -19.62 26.22 11.21
CA THR A 48 -18.38 25.55 10.78
C THR A 48 -17.52 26.48 9.91
N PRO A 49 -16.20 26.56 10.11
CA PRO A 49 -15.35 27.42 9.30
C PRO A 49 -15.22 26.88 7.87
N LEU A 50 -15.42 27.76 6.87
CA LEU A 50 -15.13 27.45 5.46
C LEU A 50 -13.64 27.64 5.18
N SER A 51 -13.08 26.73 4.38
CA SER A 51 -11.73 26.83 3.86
C SER A 51 -11.76 26.85 2.35
N PHE A 52 -11.23 27.91 1.75
CA PHE A 52 -11.19 28.12 0.29
C PHE A 52 -9.79 27.88 -0.30
N THR A 53 -8.80 27.54 0.52
CA THR A 53 -7.53 27.04 0.01
C THR A 53 -7.78 25.74 -0.73
N SER A 54 -7.21 25.57 -1.93
CA SER A 54 -7.10 24.26 -2.58
C SER A 54 -6.66 23.26 -1.52
N PRO A 55 -7.32 22.09 -1.37
CA PRO A 55 -6.86 21.07 -0.46
C PRO A 55 -5.37 20.88 -0.73
N GLY A 56 -4.51 21.24 0.22
CA GLY A 56 -3.07 21.10 0.05
C GLY A 56 -2.80 19.67 -0.43
N VAL A 57 -1.78 19.48 -1.30
CA VAL A 57 -1.39 18.18 -1.86
C VAL A 57 -1.73 17.10 -0.84
N HIS A 58 -2.75 16.29 -1.16
CA HIS A 58 -3.31 15.34 -0.20
C HIS A 58 -2.14 14.63 0.50
N PRO A 59 -2.13 14.59 1.85
CA PRO A 59 -0.97 14.17 2.62
C PRO A 59 -0.45 12.88 2.01
N PRO A 60 0.87 12.80 1.75
CA PRO A 60 1.36 11.83 0.78
C PRO A 60 0.95 10.43 1.22
N SER A 61 0.20 9.78 0.33
CA SER A 61 -0.48 8.50 0.53
C SER A 61 0.44 7.32 0.16
N THR A 62 1.74 7.58 0.13
CA THR A 62 2.75 6.70 -0.41
C THR A 62 3.32 5.82 0.69
N LEU A 63 2.89 4.57 0.71
CA LEU A 63 3.53 3.53 1.50
C LEU A 63 4.82 3.09 0.81
N VAL A 64 5.93 3.13 1.53
CA VAL A 64 7.22 2.65 1.05
C VAL A 64 7.53 1.32 1.75
N LEU A 65 7.83 0.30 0.96
CA LEU A 65 8.19 -1.04 1.45
C LEU A 65 9.63 -1.34 1.09
N ASN A 66 10.38 -1.82 2.06
CA ASN A 66 11.72 -2.35 1.87
C ASN A 66 11.65 -3.85 1.56
N LEU A 67 12.33 -4.32 0.51
CA LEU A 67 12.32 -5.72 0.10
C LEU A 67 13.62 -6.44 0.45
N PHE A 68 13.52 -7.64 1.02
CA PHE A 68 14.66 -8.50 1.36
C PHE A 68 15.27 -9.20 0.15
N SER A 69 15.87 -8.45 -0.77
CA SER A 69 16.47 -8.95 -2.02
C SER A 69 17.58 -10.00 -1.81
N ASN A 70 18.25 -9.97 -0.66
CA ASN A 70 19.29 -10.91 -0.27
C ASN A 70 18.75 -12.27 0.20
N VAL A 71 17.58 -12.30 0.85
CA VAL A 71 16.99 -13.53 1.43
C VAL A 71 15.87 -14.10 0.55
N ALA A 72 15.00 -13.22 0.05
CA ALA A 72 13.84 -13.52 -0.79
C ALA A 72 14.05 -13.09 -2.25
N ARG A 73 15.26 -13.30 -2.79
CA ARG A 73 15.69 -12.77 -4.11
C ARG A 73 14.67 -12.87 -5.23
N LYS A 74 14.20 -14.09 -5.57
CA LYS A 74 13.28 -14.31 -6.69
C LYS A 74 11.93 -13.62 -6.48
N PRO A 75 11.28 -13.76 -5.31
CA PRO A 75 10.09 -12.98 -4.99
C PRO A 75 10.29 -11.47 -5.00
N SER A 76 11.36 -10.97 -4.37
CA SER A 76 11.64 -9.54 -4.28
C SER A 76 11.88 -8.95 -5.67
N GLN A 77 12.65 -9.61 -6.53
CA GLN A 77 12.80 -9.22 -7.95
C GLN A 77 11.47 -9.23 -8.71
N THR A 78 10.56 -10.12 -8.31
CA THR A 78 9.24 -10.16 -8.93
C THR A 78 8.36 -9.03 -8.47
N ALA A 79 8.25 -8.78 -7.16
CA ALA A 79 7.54 -7.63 -6.62
C ALA A 79 8.10 -6.32 -7.19
N TYR A 80 9.42 -6.18 -7.23
CA TYR A 80 10.11 -5.06 -7.88
C TYR A 80 9.69 -4.91 -9.35
N GLY A 81 9.73 -5.99 -10.14
CA GLY A 81 9.34 -5.95 -11.55
C GLY A 81 7.87 -5.60 -11.77
N CYS A 82 7.00 -6.04 -10.84
CA CYS A 82 5.58 -5.69 -10.80
C CYS A 82 5.33 -4.26 -10.32
N ALA A 83 6.22 -3.62 -9.57
CA ALA A 83 6.11 -2.21 -9.20
C ALA A 83 6.53 -1.31 -10.37
N MET A 84 7.62 -1.67 -11.06
CA MET A 84 8.15 -0.94 -12.21
C MET A 84 7.35 -1.09 -13.51
N GLY A 85 6.47 -2.09 -13.60
CA GLY A 85 5.79 -2.45 -14.86
C GLY A 85 6.72 -3.07 -15.91
N ARG A 86 7.95 -3.47 -15.53
CA ARG A 86 8.96 -4.05 -16.42
C ARG A 86 8.67 -5.51 -16.79
N LYS A 87 7.71 -6.18 -16.12
CA LYS A 87 7.37 -7.58 -16.40
C LYS A 87 6.31 -7.69 -17.50
N ARG A 88 6.66 -8.47 -18.53
CA ARG A 88 5.76 -8.82 -19.64
C ARG A 88 4.51 -9.55 -19.14
N PHE A 89 3.45 -9.48 -19.97
CA PHE A 89 2.17 -10.16 -19.77
C PHE A 89 2.32 -11.57 -19.20
N GLN A 90 1.46 -11.90 -18.24
CA GLN A 90 1.39 -13.27 -17.78
C GLN A 90 0.81 -14.15 -18.89
N LYS A 91 1.56 -15.18 -19.31
CA LYS A 91 1.19 -16.06 -20.45
C LYS A 91 -0.23 -16.63 -20.37
N GLN A 92 -0.74 -16.87 -19.17
CA GLN A 92 -2.05 -17.48 -18.94
C GLN A 92 -3.21 -16.46 -18.89
N VAL A 93 -2.99 -15.28 -18.32
CA VAL A 93 -4.08 -14.34 -18.00
C VAL A 93 -4.11 -13.16 -18.98
N LYS A 94 -3.11 -13.01 -19.85
CA LYS A 94 -2.95 -11.88 -20.80
C LYS A 94 -3.13 -10.49 -20.13
N LYS A 95 -2.96 -10.42 -18.81
CA LYS A 95 -2.97 -9.17 -18.04
C LYS A 95 -1.54 -8.70 -17.79
N PRO A 96 -1.30 -7.37 -17.82
CA PRO A 96 0.00 -6.81 -17.48
C PRO A 96 0.33 -7.17 -16.04
N LEU A 97 1.58 -7.57 -15.80
CA LEU A 97 2.05 -7.93 -14.48
C LEU A 97 2.55 -6.67 -13.75
N HIS A 98 1.60 -5.82 -13.36
CA HIS A 98 1.85 -4.51 -12.78
C HIS A 98 0.90 -4.27 -11.62
N TYR A 99 1.36 -3.59 -10.55
CA TYR A 99 0.52 -3.30 -9.37
C TYR A 99 -0.46 -2.14 -9.61
N LEU A 100 -0.13 -1.22 -10.51
CA LEU A 100 -0.96 -0.06 -10.84
C LEU A 100 -2.39 -0.47 -11.22
N GLY A 101 -3.37 0.23 -10.64
CA GLY A 101 -4.79 -0.01 -10.91
C GLY A 101 -5.36 -1.28 -10.27
N ASN A 102 -4.57 -2.07 -9.53
CA ASN A 102 -5.13 -3.17 -8.75
C ASN A 102 -5.70 -2.68 -7.43
N ARG A 103 -6.77 -3.37 -7.01
CA ARG A 103 -7.47 -3.15 -5.75
C ARG A 103 -6.81 -3.97 -4.64
N VAL A 104 -6.80 -3.43 -3.42
CA VAL A 104 -6.58 -4.21 -2.20
C VAL A 104 -7.87 -4.97 -1.93
N HIS A 105 -7.87 -6.27 -2.24
CA HIS A 105 -9.11 -7.03 -2.36
C HIS A 105 -9.67 -7.55 -1.03
N ARG A 106 -8.91 -7.44 0.06
CA ARG A 106 -9.34 -7.95 1.37
C ARG A 106 -8.65 -7.20 2.51
N ILE A 107 -9.44 -6.65 3.43
CA ILE A 107 -9.01 -6.21 4.77
C ILE A 107 -9.69 -7.16 5.76
N VAL A 108 -8.96 -7.61 6.78
CA VAL A 108 -9.50 -8.53 7.79
C VAL A 108 -8.93 -8.15 9.16
N GLU A 109 -9.80 -7.66 10.03
CA GLU A 109 -9.46 -7.17 11.36
C GLU A 109 -8.87 -8.26 12.29
N ALA A 110 -9.36 -9.50 12.18
CA ALA A 110 -8.97 -10.60 13.07
C ALA A 110 -7.77 -11.46 12.60
N TYR A 111 -7.43 -11.39 11.31
CA TYR A 111 -6.41 -12.21 10.65
C TYR A 111 -5.93 -11.44 9.42
N CYS A 112 -5.02 -10.48 9.55
CA CYS A 112 -4.71 -9.63 8.40
C CYS A 112 -3.96 -10.38 7.28
N LYS A 113 -4.72 -10.99 6.35
CA LYS A 113 -4.35 -11.35 4.97
C LYS A 113 -4.80 -10.22 4.05
N ARG A 114 -4.02 -9.14 3.95
CA ARG A 114 -4.18 -8.08 2.94
C ARG A 114 -3.61 -8.44 1.58
N GLY A 115 -4.16 -9.42 0.89
CA GLY A 115 -3.67 -9.74 -0.46
C GLY A 115 -3.78 -8.53 -1.40
N TRP A 116 -2.74 -8.21 -2.16
CA TRP A 116 -2.92 -7.57 -3.47
C TRP A 116 -3.20 -8.65 -4.51
N GLN A 117 -4.01 -8.38 -5.54
CA GLN A 117 -4.12 -9.31 -6.67
C GLN A 117 -3.26 -8.79 -7.82
N VAL A 118 -2.05 -9.33 -7.93
CA VAL A 118 -1.37 -9.47 -9.22
C VAL A 118 -1.39 -10.98 -9.53
N HIS A 119 -1.02 -11.45 -10.72
CA HIS A 119 -0.90 -12.88 -11.02
C HIS A 119 0.57 -13.26 -11.31
N ILE A 120 1.34 -13.54 -10.26
CA ILE A 120 2.75 -13.88 -10.24
C ILE A 120 2.80 -15.38 -10.07
N ASN A 121 3.20 -16.05 -11.13
CA ASN A 121 3.69 -17.41 -11.02
C ASN A 121 5.12 -17.32 -10.45
N GLY A 122 5.22 -17.27 -9.13
CA GLY A 122 6.49 -17.38 -8.41
C GLY A 122 6.89 -18.85 -8.37
N SER A 123 8.09 -19.19 -8.87
CA SER A 123 8.58 -20.57 -8.93
C SER A 123 8.36 -21.31 -7.61
N LYS A 124 7.94 -22.58 -7.69
CA LYS A 124 7.66 -23.52 -6.57
C LYS A 124 8.77 -23.66 -5.50
N ASN A 125 9.94 -23.07 -5.73
CA ASN A 125 11.13 -23.13 -4.88
C ASN A 125 11.43 -21.75 -4.28
N LEU A 126 10.72 -21.43 -3.20
CA LEU A 126 10.99 -20.26 -2.38
C LEU A 126 11.97 -20.67 -1.28
N THR A 127 13.00 -19.86 -1.07
CA THR A 127 14.13 -20.16 -0.19
C THR A 127 13.64 -20.39 1.24
N GLU A 128 13.93 -21.55 1.84
CA GLU A 128 13.61 -21.85 3.25
C GLU A 128 14.04 -20.73 4.22
N LYS A 129 15.11 -20.00 3.87
CA LYS A 129 15.61 -18.86 4.65
C LYS A 129 14.57 -17.75 4.82
N ALA A 130 13.78 -17.43 3.79
CA ALA A 130 12.76 -16.39 3.84
C ALA A 130 11.50 -16.82 4.63
N LEU A 131 11.29 -18.13 4.78
CA LEU A 131 10.22 -18.70 5.61
C LEU A 131 10.58 -18.68 7.10
N LYS A 132 11.88 -18.66 7.42
CA LYS A 132 12.43 -18.61 8.78
C LYS A 132 12.56 -17.18 9.33
N LEU A 133 12.39 -16.16 8.50
CA LEU A 133 12.45 -14.76 8.96
C LEU A 133 11.32 -14.49 9.97
N PRO A 134 11.59 -13.73 11.04
CA PRO A 134 10.57 -13.37 12.01
C PRO A 134 9.50 -12.51 11.34
N ILE A 135 8.24 -12.79 11.68
CA ILE A 135 7.09 -12.01 11.21
C ILE A 135 6.65 -11.08 12.34
N SER A 136 6.47 -9.81 12.02
CA SER A 136 5.99 -8.76 12.91
C SER A 136 4.97 -7.87 12.20
N ARG A 137 4.34 -6.97 12.97
CA ARG A 137 3.55 -5.87 12.41
C ARG A 137 4.38 -5.08 11.39
N GLY A 138 3.79 -4.77 10.24
CA GLY A 138 4.46 -4.11 9.13
C GLY A 138 5.25 -5.05 8.21
N SER A 139 5.30 -6.36 8.52
CA SER A 139 5.90 -7.34 7.61
C SER A 139 5.08 -7.53 6.33
N LEU A 140 5.79 -7.70 5.22
CA LEU A 140 5.24 -7.98 3.89
C LEU A 140 5.41 -9.46 3.56
N LEU A 141 4.31 -10.17 3.30
CA LEU A 141 4.27 -11.63 3.25
C LEU A 141 3.60 -12.17 1.99
N MET A 142 4.14 -13.24 1.38
CA MET A 142 3.43 -13.94 0.30
C MET A 142 2.20 -14.71 0.81
N ALA A 143 1.07 -14.52 0.13
CA ALA A 143 -0.13 -15.31 0.34
C ALA A 143 -0.07 -16.66 -0.37
N ASN A 144 -0.63 -17.66 0.31
CA ASN A 144 -0.70 -19.04 -0.14
C ASN A 144 -1.96 -19.72 0.45
N ILE A 145 -2.27 -20.91 -0.05
CA ILE A 145 -3.37 -21.79 0.40
C ILE A 145 -2.78 -23.09 1.02
N GLY A 146 -1.46 -23.14 1.24
CA GLY A 146 -0.75 -24.34 1.69
C GLY A 146 0.70 -24.38 1.20
N LYS A 147 1.43 -25.43 1.55
CA LYS A 147 2.82 -25.62 1.16
C LYS A 147 2.96 -25.57 -0.37
N HIS A 148 3.99 -24.89 -0.86
CA HIS A 148 4.30 -24.73 -2.30
C HIS A 148 3.20 -24.10 -3.17
N SER A 149 2.18 -23.46 -2.57
CA SER A 149 1.08 -22.78 -3.28
C SER A 149 1.20 -21.26 -3.23
N ASN A 150 2.43 -20.75 -3.16
CA ASN A 150 2.65 -19.31 -3.13
C ASN A 150 2.12 -18.68 -4.41
N THR A 151 1.15 -17.81 -4.23
CA THR A 151 0.56 -17.02 -5.30
C THR A 151 1.35 -15.72 -5.43
N SER A 152 0.96 -14.89 -6.37
CA SER A 152 1.31 -13.47 -6.43
C SER A 152 0.83 -12.60 -5.33
N GLN A 153 -0.24 -13.04 -4.70
CA GLN A 153 -0.88 -12.18 -3.75
C GLN A 153 0.11 -12.06 -2.60
N VAL A 154 0.36 -10.85 -2.16
CA VAL A 154 1.11 -10.66 -0.93
C VAL A 154 0.32 -9.71 -0.06
N PHE A 155 0.62 -9.75 1.23
CA PHE A 155 -0.08 -9.01 2.22
C PHE A 155 0.78 -8.36 3.27
N LEU A 156 0.23 -7.30 3.84
CA LEU A 156 0.83 -6.54 4.91
C LEU A 156 0.20 -6.90 6.25
N VAL A 157 1.04 -7.16 7.25
CA VAL A 157 0.60 -7.52 8.59
C VAL A 157 0.23 -6.26 9.38
N LEU A 158 -1.07 -6.05 9.61
CA LEU A 158 -1.57 -5.01 10.51
C LEU A 158 -1.98 -5.52 11.90
N LEU A 159 -1.65 -6.76 12.25
CA LEU A 159 -2.00 -7.27 13.56
C LEU A 159 -1.01 -6.71 14.61
N ASN A 160 -1.52 -6.27 15.77
CA ASN A 160 -0.69 -5.83 16.90
C ASN A 160 -0.31 -6.97 17.86
N ASP A 161 -1.03 -8.09 17.79
CA ASP A 161 -0.83 -9.25 18.67
C ASP A 161 0.30 -10.15 18.15
N ALA A 162 1.48 -10.02 18.76
CA ALA A 162 2.69 -10.77 18.40
C ALA A 162 2.51 -12.29 18.57
N GLU A 163 1.78 -12.75 19.59
CA GLU A 163 1.56 -14.18 19.84
C GLU A 163 0.65 -14.78 18.76
N ARG A 164 -0.41 -14.08 18.36
CA ARG A 164 -1.23 -14.50 17.22
C ARG A 164 -0.45 -14.52 15.92
N ILE A 165 0.39 -13.51 15.65
CA ILE A 165 1.27 -13.50 14.48
C ILE A 165 2.15 -14.75 14.49
N ARG A 166 2.82 -15.01 15.62
CA ARG A 166 3.72 -16.16 15.77
C ARG A 166 2.99 -17.48 15.55
N LYS A 167 1.84 -17.69 16.18
CA LYS A 167 1.06 -18.94 16.09
C LYS A 167 0.48 -19.18 14.68
N ASN A 168 -0.01 -18.12 14.04
CA ASN A 168 -0.81 -18.25 12.83
C ASN A 168 -0.01 -18.06 11.54
N MET A 169 1.09 -17.31 11.56
CA MET A 169 1.80 -16.90 10.34
C MET A 169 3.24 -17.40 10.27
N GLN A 170 3.93 -17.53 11.42
CA GLN A 170 5.35 -17.89 11.45
C GLN A 170 5.60 -19.24 10.77
N GLY A 171 6.60 -19.29 9.89
CA GLY A 171 6.95 -20.52 9.17
C GLY A 171 5.92 -20.97 8.12
N LYS A 172 4.83 -20.23 7.91
CA LYS A 172 3.76 -20.55 6.93
C LYS A 172 3.77 -19.62 5.73
N HIS A 173 4.26 -18.39 5.90
CA HIS A 173 4.33 -17.38 4.86
C HIS A 173 5.76 -16.93 4.62
N VAL A 174 6.11 -16.72 3.35
CA VAL A 174 7.42 -16.21 2.96
C VAL A 174 7.46 -14.71 3.22
N VAL A 175 8.44 -14.27 4.01
CA VAL A 175 8.68 -12.84 4.27
C VAL A 175 9.42 -12.22 3.08
N LEU A 176 8.82 -11.20 2.48
CA LEU A 176 9.35 -10.47 1.34
C LEU A 176 10.09 -9.20 1.72
N GLY A 177 9.75 -8.63 2.87
CA GLY A 177 10.14 -7.29 3.25
C GLY A 177 9.26 -6.73 4.37
N HIS A 178 9.26 -5.41 4.52
CA HIS A 178 8.51 -4.70 5.56
C HIS A 178 8.23 -3.25 5.16
N VAL A 179 7.40 -2.54 5.93
CA VAL A 179 7.19 -1.09 5.80
C VAL A 179 8.47 -0.36 6.16
N TYR A 180 9.03 0.43 5.25
CA TYR A 180 10.22 1.23 5.51
C TYR A 180 9.98 2.19 6.68
N GLY A 181 10.86 2.14 7.68
CA GLY A 181 10.71 2.82 8.98
C GLY A 181 10.18 1.93 10.10
N MET A 182 9.88 0.65 9.83
CA MET A 182 9.44 -0.32 10.83
C MET A 182 10.37 -1.53 10.97
N GLY A 183 11.35 -1.69 10.09
CA GLY A 183 12.28 -2.81 10.14
C GLY A 183 13.56 -2.48 10.88
N VAL A 184 14.23 -3.55 11.32
CA VAL A 184 15.56 -3.44 11.94
C VAL A 184 16.56 -2.94 10.89
N GLY A 185 17.22 -1.83 11.19
CA GLY A 185 18.22 -1.20 10.32
C GLY A 185 17.67 -0.18 9.33
N ASP A 186 16.38 0.15 9.37
CA ASP A 186 15.84 1.29 8.62
C ASP A 186 16.31 2.61 9.25
N ASP A 187 16.51 3.63 8.42
CA ASP A 187 16.81 4.99 8.88
C ASP A 187 15.52 5.68 9.32
N LEU A 188 15.29 5.74 10.65
CA LEU A 188 14.12 6.38 11.24
C LEU A 188 14.13 7.91 11.14
N LEU A 189 15.28 8.52 10.80
CA LEU A 189 15.39 9.96 10.59
C LEU A 189 15.00 10.34 9.16
N ASP A 190 15.09 9.41 8.21
CA ASP A 190 14.68 9.58 6.81
C ASP A 190 13.20 10.06 6.76
N PRO A 191 12.91 11.23 6.17
CA PRO A 191 11.54 11.71 6.01
C PRO A 191 10.62 10.70 5.34
N VAL A 192 11.15 9.90 4.41
CA VAL A 192 10.40 8.84 3.72
C VAL A 192 9.96 7.73 4.68
N ALA A 193 10.82 7.36 5.63
CA ALA A 193 10.48 6.36 6.66
C ALA A 193 9.36 6.88 7.55
N LYS A 194 9.47 8.13 8.03
CA LYS A 194 8.44 8.77 8.86
C LYS A 194 7.10 8.85 8.15
N GLU A 195 7.11 9.25 6.89
CA GLU A 195 5.93 9.32 6.05
C GLU A 195 5.29 7.95 5.85
N SER A 196 6.08 6.94 5.47
CA SER A 196 5.61 5.57 5.25
C SER A 196 4.98 4.96 6.50
N VAL A 197 5.59 5.17 7.68
CA VAL A 197 5.01 4.78 8.97
C VAL A 197 3.70 5.53 9.25
N GLY A 198 3.61 6.81 8.90
CA GLY A 198 2.39 7.60 9.01
C GLY A 198 1.25 7.05 8.13
N VAL A 199 1.55 6.72 6.87
CA VAL A 199 0.60 6.07 5.95
C VAL A 199 0.16 4.72 6.52
N PHE A 200 1.11 3.92 7.01
CA PHE A 200 0.82 2.62 7.59
C PHE A 200 -0.11 2.69 8.80
N LYS A 201 0.07 3.66 9.71
CA LYS A 201 -0.84 3.89 10.83
C LYS A 201 -2.25 4.26 10.37
N ARG A 202 -2.38 5.07 9.32
CA ARG A 202 -3.69 5.39 8.72
C ARG A 202 -4.38 4.16 8.15
N LEU A 203 -3.65 3.09 7.79
CA LEU A 203 -4.25 1.85 7.34
C LEU A 203 -5.00 1.09 8.44
N ASP A 204 -4.76 1.40 9.72
CA ASP A 204 -5.48 0.81 10.86
C ASP A 204 -6.90 1.37 11.00
N THR A 205 -7.12 2.60 10.53
CA THR A 205 -8.42 3.29 10.66
C THR A 205 -9.35 3.02 9.47
N ILE A 206 -8.95 2.12 8.56
CA ILE A 206 -9.70 1.82 7.35
C ILE A 206 -10.67 0.68 7.63
N ASN A 207 -11.95 0.93 7.36
CA ASN A 207 -13.02 -0.04 7.54
C ASN A 207 -12.93 -1.18 6.52
N ASP A 208 -13.42 -2.37 6.88
CA ASP A 208 -13.38 -3.57 6.03
C ASP A 208 -14.13 -3.43 4.69
N GLY A 209 -14.99 -2.41 4.54
CA GLY A 209 -15.70 -2.07 3.30
C GLY A 209 -15.04 -1.00 2.42
N THR A 210 -13.96 -0.35 2.88
CA THR A 210 -13.31 0.72 2.13
C THR A 210 -12.45 0.13 1.02
N GLU A 211 -12.72 0.56 -0.21
CA GLU A 211 -11.93 0.14 -1.35
C GLU A 211 -10.62 0.95 -1.45
N LEU A 212 -9.49 0.25 -1.44
CA LEU A 212 -8.18 0.87 -1.68
C LEU A 212 -7.67 0.52 -3.07
N LEU A 213 -7.38 1.55 -3.85
CA LEU A 213 -6.83 1.42 -5.18
C LEU A 213 -5.37 1.91 -5.21
N ILE A 214 -4.50 1.14 -5.85
CA ILE A 214 -3.12 1.57 -6.13
C ILE A 214 -3.16 2.53 -7.33
N LYS A 215 -3.07 3.83 -7.07
CA LYS A 215 -3.05 4.88 -8.12
C LYS A 215 -1.68 5.10 -8.71
N HIS A 216 -0.63 4.89 -7.91
CA HIS A 216 0.75 4.91 -8.40
C HIS A 216 1.56 3.83 -7.68
N CYS A 217 2.49 3.22 -8.40
CA CYS A 217 3.48 2.34 -7.81
C CYS A 217 4.81 2.46 -8.56
N GLY A 218 5.91 2.20 -7.88
CA GLY A 218 7.24 2.34 -8.47
C GLY A 218 8.35 1.85 -7.54
N VAL A 219 9.57 2.24 -7.88
CA VAL A 219 10.77 1.97 -7.09
C VAL A 219 11.37 3.31 -6.70
N LEU A 220 11.70 3.46 -5.42
CA LEU A 220 12.27 4.68 -4.88
C LEU A 220 13.79 4.71 -4.97
N ARG A 221 14.43 3.60 -4.61
CA ARG A 221 15.90 3.42 -4.60
C ARG A 221 16.23 1.98 -4.99
N GLU A 222 17.30 1.81 -5.76
CA GLU A 222 17.86 0.50 -6.15
C GLU A 222 18.94 0.02 -5.19
#